data_AF-A0A1B6LL26-F1
#
_entry.id   AF-A0A1B6LL26-F1
#
_cell.length_a   1.000
_cell.length_b   1.000
_cell.length_c   1.000
_cell.angle_alpha   90.00
_cell.angle_beta   90.00
_cell.angle_gamma   90.00
#
_symmetry.space_group_name_H-M   'P 1'
#
loop_
_entity.id
_entity.type
_entity.pdbx_description
1 polymer ?
#
loop_
_entity_poly.entity_id
_entity_poly.type
_entity_poly.pdbx_seq_one_letter_code
_entity_poly.pdbx_strand_id
1 'polypeptide(L)'
;MFTISEDCSVINMWKINTAAVDEFYIQGGFGLDPFLSLLEGGKGGWQERDLREFFHFGQFIHQGERPDTIRTLSMSLQVCEMINIFQALGFFPTKYQIDNILYEVLGADLSRKHQAETKIKYDELVKLYLNHRPCREFTMSELHQAFQDLYEGAYFSDRDPSQLKLDIDPIFNPESLVTKLVSNGEKTTILELYNSLSTLMGNKLEMQQEEFTEVPPLPFMPKEILFETFFTTVLGFKNENYF
;
A
#
# COMPACT_ATOMS: atom_id res chain seq x y z
N MET A 1 -27.78 -8.49 4.38
CA MET A 1 -26.96 -7.30 4.06
C MET A 1 -27.42 -6.77 2.70
N PHE A 2 -27.48 -5.45 2.51
CA PHE A 2 -27.90 -4.86 1.24
C PHE A 2 -26.74 -4.05 0.66
N THR A 3 -26.52 -4.18 -0.65
CA THR A 3 -25.62 -3.28 -1.39
C THR A 3 -26.39 -2.62 -2.54
N ILE A 4 -26.19 -1.32 -2.70
CA ILE A 4 -26.75 -0.53 -3.80
C ILE A 4 -25.60 -0.21 -4.75
N SER A 5 -25.83 -0.43 -6.04
CA SER A 5 -24.89 -0.03 -7.08
C SER A 5 -25.12 1.45 -7.40
N GLU A 6 -24.03 2.21 -7.55
CA GLU A 6 -24.07 3.64 -7.87
C GLU A 6 -24.68 3.89 -9.27
N ASP A 7 -24.32 3.04 -10.24
CA ASP A 7 -24.68 3.23 -11.65
C ASP A 7 -25.97 2.52 -12.08
N CYS A 8 -26.60 1.76 -11.18
CA CYS A 8 -27.76 0.93 -11.50
C CYS A 8 -28.79 0.94 -10.36
N SER A 9 -30.08 1.10 -10.69
CA SER A 9 -31.21 1.00 -9.73
C SER A 9 -31.49 -0.44 -9.27
N VAL A 10 -30.44 -1.22 -9.00
CA VAL A 10 -30.50 -2.61 -8.55
C VAL A 10 -30.07 -2.66 -7.08
N ILE A 11 -30.90 -3.27 -6.25
CA ILE A 11 -30.60 -3.54 -4.84
C ILE A 11 -30.21 -5.02 -4.73
N ASN A 12 -28.95 -5.28 -4.38
CA ASN A 12 -28.50 -6.64 -4.10
C ASN A 12 -28.83 -6.99 -2.65
N MET A 13 -29.49 -8.14 -2.45
CA MET A 13 -29.83 -8.65 -1.12
C MET A 13 -29.02 -9.91 -0.84
N TRP A 14 -28.09 -9.79 0.10
CA TRP A 14 -27.21 -10.87 0.52
C TRP A 14 -27.79 -11.58 1.73
N LYS A 15 -28.03 -12.88 1.59
CA LYS A 15 -28.31 -13.80 2.69
C LYS A 15 -27.02 -14.52 3.06
N ILE A 16 -26.55 -14.30 4.28
CA ILE A 16 -25.37 -14.99 4.81
C ILE A 16 -25.83 -16.37 5.30
N ASN A 17 -25.15 -17.44 4.86
CA ASN A 17 -25.35 -18.77 5.40
C ASN A 17 -24.55 -18.91 6.71
N THR A 18 -25.16 -18.54 7.83
CA THR A 18 -24.50 -18.58 9.14
C THR A 18 -24.08 -20.00 9.54
N ALA A 19 -24.84 -21.02 9.14
CA ALA A 19 -24.52 -22.40 9.46
C ALA A 19 -23.18 -22.85 8.85
N ALA A 20 -22.89 -22.42 7.61
CA ALA A 20 -21.58 -22.69 7.00
C ALA A 20 -20.46 -21.97 7.75
N VAL A 21 -20.66 -20.72 8.17
CA VAL A 21 -19.67 -19.96 8.96
C VAL A 21 -19.41 -20.62 10.31
N ASP A 22 -20.46 -21.06 10.99
CA ASP A 22 -20.35 -21.76 12.28
C ASP A 22 -19.60 -23.10 12.13
N GLU A 23 -19.90 -23.86 11.07
CA GLU A 23 -19.21 -25.11 10.76
C GLU A 23 -17.72 -24.87 10.43
N PHE A 24 -17.40 -23.84 9.62
CA PHE A 24 -16.02 -23.44 9.35
C PHE A 24 -15.30 -22.95 10.61
N TYR A 25 -15.99 -22.26 11.52
CA TYR A 25 -15.41 -21.83 12.79
C TYR A 25 -15.06 -23.04 13.68
N ILE A 26 -15.93 -24.05 13.73
CA ILE A 26 -15.69 -25.29 14.49
C ILE A 26 -14.53 -26.08 13.86
N GLN A 27 -14.45 -26.15 12.53
CA GLN A 27 -13.43 -26.92 11.82
C GLN A 27 -12.09 -26.19 11.64
N GLY A 28 -12.07 -24.85 11.72
CA GLY A 28 -10.92 -24.02 11.39
C GLY A 28 -9.72 -24.15 12.33
N GLY A 29 -9.89 -24.79 13.49
CA GLY A 29 -8.84 -25.00 14.48
C GLY A 29 -8.83 -23.92 15.57
N PHE A 30 -7.78 -23.94 16.40
CA PHE A 30 -7.71 -23.10 17.60
C PHE A 30 -6.67 -21.98 17.46
N GLY A 31 -6.98 -20.81 18.02
CA GLY A 31 -6.05 -19.70 18.09
C GLY A 31 -5.75 -19.09 16.73
N LEU A 32 -4.47 -19.05 16.35
CA LEU A 32 -4.00 -18.42 15.11
C LEU A 32 -4.02 -19.36 13.90
N ASP A 33 -4.13 -20.67 14.13
CA ASP A 33 -4.09 -21.71 13.09
C ASP A 33 -5.05 -21.49 11.90
N PRO A 34 -6.34 -21.13 12.09
CA PRO A 34 -7.22 -20.84 10.96
C PRO A 34 -6.72 -19.67 10.10
N PHE A 35 -6.14 -18.65 10.73
CA PHE A 35 -5.65 -17.45 10.07
C PHE A 35 -4.36 -17.73 9.28
N LEU A 36 -3.43 -18.49 9.84
CA LEU A 36 -2.19 -18.87 9.15
C LEU A 36 -2.47 -19.68 7.88
N SER A 37 -3.56 -20.45 7.89
CA SER A 37 -3.99 -21.23 6.72
C SER A 37 -4.52 -20.36 5.57
N LEU A 38 -4.88 -19.10 5.85
CA LEU A 38 -5.32 -18.11 4.85
C LEU A 38 -4.17 -17.32 4.23
N LEU A 39 -2.95 -17.46 4.76
CA LEU A 39 -1.75 -16.87 4.17
C LEU A 39 -1.36 -17.63 2.89
N GLU A 40 -0.66 -16.95 2.00
CA GLU A 40 -0.09 -17.54 0.81
C GLU A 40 0.96 -18.60 1.17
N GLY A 41 0.81 -19.78 0.57
CA GLY A 41 1.58 -20.97 0.96
C GLY A 41 1.08 -21.66 2.25
N GLY A 42 0.03 -21.14 2.89
CA GLY A 42 -0.61 -21.70 4.08
C GLY A 42 0.27 -21.69 5.34
N LYS A 43 -0.16 -22.44 6.36
CA LYS A 43 0.56 -22.56 7.64
C LYS A 43 1.96 -23.16 7.42
N GLY A 44 2.99 -22.46 7.90
CA GLY A 44 4.40 -22.79 7.73
C GLY A 44 4.97 -22.45 6.34
N GLY A 45 4.15 -21.82 5.49
CA GLY A 45 4.52 -21.32 4.17
C GLY A 45 5.49 -20.15 4.22
N TRP A 46 5.84 -19.63 3.04
CA TRP A 46 6.81 -18.54 2.92
C TRP A 46 6.28 -17.23 3.54
N GLN A 47 5.01 -16.88 3.30
CA GLN A 47 4.43 -15.62 3.80
C GLN A 47 4.35 -15.59 5.34
N GLU A 48 4.09 -16.72 5.99
CA GLU A 48 4.15 -16.79 7.46
C GLU A 48 5.58 -16.55 7.97
N ARG A 49 6.60 -17.11 7.30
CA ARG A 49 8.00 -16.91 7.69
C ARG A 49 8.39 -15.45 7.55
N ASP A 50 8.05 -14.83 6.42
CA ASP A 50 8.33 -13.42 6.17
C ASP A 50 7.64 -12.52 7.20
N LEU A 51 6.36 -12.76 7.49
CA LEU A 51 5.61 -11.98 8.47
C LEU A 51 6.25 -12.11 9.87
N ARG A 52 6.71 -13.31 10.24
CA ARG A 52 7.44 -13.55 11.50
C ARG A 52 8.79 -12.87 11.53
N GLU A 53 9.55 -12.94 10.44
CA GLU A 53 10.84 -12.27 10.31
C GLU A 53 10.70 -10.75 10.39
N PHE A 54 9.74 -10.17 9.68
CA PHE A 54 9.45 -8.73 9.74
C PHE A 54 8.93 -8.29 11.11
N PHE A 55 8.14 -9.12 11.80
CA PHE A 55 7.74 -8.84 13.18
C PHE A 55 8.95 -8.70 14.10
N HIS A 56 9.92 -9.62 14.02
CA HIS A 56 11.16 -9.52 14.78
C HIS A 56 12.04 -8.35 14.32
N PHE A 57 12.10 -8.11 13.01
CA PHE A 57 12.86 -7.00 12.46
C PHE A 57 12.34 -5.64 12.93
N GLY A 58 11.02 -5.43 12.91
CA GLY A 58 10.40 -4.20 13.41
C GLY A 58 10.71 -3.92 14.87
N GLN A 59 10.81 -4.96 15.71
CA GLN A 59 11.23 -4.81 17.11
C GLN A 59 12.67 -4.29 17.24
N PHE A 60 13.57 -4.69 16.33
CA PHE A 60 14.95 -4.22 16.33
C PHE A 60 15.06 -2.79 15.83
N ILE A 61 14.35 -2.44 14.75
CA ILE A 61 14.34 -1.08 14.22
C ILE A 61 13.84 -0.09 15.26
N HIS A 62 12.77 -0.43 15.98
CA HIS A 62 12.22 0.44 17.02
C HIS A 62 13.19 0.67 18.21
N GLN A 63 14.04 -0.32 18.54
CA GLN A 63 15.06 -0.17 19.58
C GLN A 63 16.24 0.72 19.14
N GLY A 64 16.35 1.01 17.85
CA GLY A 64 17.39 1.83 17.25
C GLY A 64 18.72 1.09 17.04
N GLU A 65 19.57 1.68 16.21
CA GLU A 65 20.86 1.12 15.81
C GLU A 65 22.00 1.50 16.76
N ARG A 66 21.80 1.30 18.07
CA ARG A 66 22.87 1.57 19.05
C ARG A 66 23.73 0.32 19.26
N PRO A 67 25.03 0.34 18.93
CA PRO A 67 25.89 -0.85 18.98
C PRO A 67 26.04 -1.45 20.38
N ASP A 68 25.86 -0.65 21.43
CA ASP A 68 26.15 -1.04 22.82
C ASP A 68 24.91 -1.49 23.60
N THR A 69 23.76 -1.65 22.93
CA THR A 69 22.48 -1.96 23.59
C THR A 69 22.15 -3.43 23.40
N ILE A 70 21.94 -4.16 24.50
CA ILE A 70 21.46 -5.55 24.46
C ILE A 70 20.05 -5.52 23.87
N ARG A 71 19.91 -6.03 22.65
CA ARG A 71 18.61 -6.11 21.97
C ARG A 71 17.81 -7.24 22.58
N THR A 72 16.56 -6.95 22.94
CA THR A 72 15.64 -7.95 23.50
C THR A 72 14.52 -8.21 22.51
N LEU A 73 14.29 -9.49 22.22
CA LEU A 73 13.09 -9.90 21.49
C LEU A 73 11.92 -9.88 22.47
N SER A 74 10.86 -9.19 22.08
CA SER A 74 9.62 -9.10 22.84
C SER A 74 8.57 -10.02 22.24
N MET A 75 7.49 -10.29 22.97
CA MET A 75 6.29 -10.92 22.40
C MET A 75 5.35 -9.90 21.73
N SER A 76 5.77 -8.65 21.60
CA SER A 76 4.93 -7.54 21.14
C SER A 76 5.74 -6.54 20.30
N LEU A 77 5.06 -5.88 19.38
CA LEU A 77 5.60 -4.90 18.43
C LEU A 77 4.87 -3.56 18.63
N GLN A 78 5.57 -2.44 18.50
CA GLN A 78 4.96 -1.12 18.52
C GLN A 78 4.11 -0.88 17.27
N VAL A 79 2.92 -0.29 17.46
CA VAL A 79 1.95 -0.07 16.38
C VAL A 79 2.53 0.82 15.26
N CYS A 80 3.43 1.74 15.58
CA CYS A 80 4.09 2.59 14.58
C CYS A 80 4.88 1.82 13.51
N GLU A 81 5.32 0.58 13.80
CA GLU A 81 6.07 -0.24 12.83
C GLU A 81 5.16 -1.13 11.96
N MET A 82 3.88 -1.27 12.32
CA MET A 82 2.95 -2.21 11.68
C MET A 82 2.77 -1.93 10.18
N ILE A 83 2.60 -0.66 9.80
CA ILE A 83 2.36 -0.28 8.41
C ILE A 83 3.61 -0.55 7.55
N ASN A 84 4.80 -0.32 8.09
CA ASN A 84 6.07 -0.63 7.41
C ASN A 84 6.19 -2.13 7.12
N ILE A 85 5.75 -2.98 8.06
CA ILE A 85 5.73 -4.44 7.86
C ILE A 85 4.74 -4.82 6.76
N PHE A 86 3.55 -4.23 6.74
CA PHE A 86 2.56 -4.49 5.69
C PHE A 86 3.09 -4.12 4.30
N GLN A 87 3.77 -2.97 4.20
CA GLN A 87 4.42 -2.52 2.97
C GLN A 87 5.56 -3.44 2.54
N ALA A 88 6.37 -3.93 3.48
CA ALA A 88 7.43 -4.90 3.19
C ALA A 88 6.87 -6.25 2.68
N LEU A 89 5.64 -6.60 3.07
CA LEU A 89 4.91 -7.77 2.60
C LEU A 89 4.14 -7.51 1.28
N GLY A 90 4.33 -6.37 0.63
CA GLY A 90 3.69 -6.02 -0.64
C GLY A 90 2.29 -5.42 -0.52
N PHE A 91 1.81 -5.11 0.70
CA PHE A 91 0.56 -4.37 0.88
C PHE A 91 0.86 -2.87 1.02
N PHE A 92 0.47 -2.09 0.01
CA PHE A 92 0.63 -0.64 -0.04
C PHE A 92 -0.70 0.08 0.24
N PRO A 93 -1.13 0.22 1.51
CA PRO A 93 -2.38 0.90 1.84
C PRO A 93 -2.32 2.39 1.53
N THR A 94 -3.46 2.95 1.12
CA THR A 94 -3.63 4.41 1.00
C THR A 94 -3.66 5.05 2.40
N LYS A 95 -3.41 6.35 2.52
CA LYS A 95 -3.52 7.11 3.79
C LYS A 95 -4.87 6.90 4.47
N TYR A 96 -5.97 6.90 3.71
CA TYR A 96 -7.29 6.58 4.24
C TYR A 96 -7.37 5.17 4.84
N GLN A 97 -6.80 4.17 4.16
CA GLN A 97 -6.76 2.80 4.67
C GLN A 97 -5.84 2.69 5.90
N ILE A 98 -4.71 3.39 5.91
CA ILE A 98 -3.81 3.47 7.07
C ILE A 98 -4.57 4.02 8.29
N ASP A 99 -5.31 5.12 8.13
CA ASP A 99 -6.09 5.71 9.22
C ASP A 99 -7.15 4.74 9.77
N ASN A 100 -7.83 3.98 8.89
CA ASN A 100 -8.78 2.96 9.30
C ASN A 100 -8.13 1.80 10.06
N ILE A 101 -6.99 1.30 9.57
CA ILE A 101 -6.21 0.24 10.24
C ILE A 101 -5.77 0.72 11.63
N LEU A 102 -5.24 1.94 11.72
CA LEU A 102 -4.79 2.52 12.98
C LEU A 102 -5.97 2.74 13.93
N TYR A 103 -7.13 3.17 13.44
CA TYR A 103 -8.35 3.34 14.25
C TYR A 103 -8.86 2.02 14.82
N GLU A 104 -8.76 0.91 14.08
CA GLU A 104 -9.12 -0.42 14.58
C GLU A 104 -8.27 -0.83 15.79
N VAL A 105 -6.98 -0.45 15.80
CA VAL A 105 -6.03 -0.83 16.85
C VAL A 105 -6.03 0.15 18.02
N LEU A 106 -6.08 1.45 17.74
CA LEU A 106 -5.86 2.54 18.71
C LEU A 106 -7.16 3.21 19.16
N GLY A 107 -8.26 2.98 18.44
CA GLY A 107 -9.50 3.72 18.61
C GLY A 107 -9.35 5.18 18.17
N ALA A 108 -9.95 6.09 18.94
CA ALA A 108 -10.06 7.50 18.54
C ALA A 108 -8.75 8.31 18.64
N ASP A 109 -7.76 7.86 19.42
CA ASP A 109 -6.48 8.56 19.56
C ASP A 109 -5.45 8.02 18.58
N LEU A 110 -5.38 8.64 17.40
CA LEU A 110 -4.40 8.27 16.36
C LEU A 110 -3.05 9.00 16.52
N SER A 111 -2.78 9.64 17.66
CA SER A 111 -1.56 10.42 17.83
C SER A 111 -0.30 9.57 17.72
N ARG A 112 0.77 10.12 17.13
CA ARG A 112 2.06 9.42 17.00
C ARG A 112 2.63 8.94 18.33
N LYS A 113 2.38 9.69 19.40
CA LYS A 113 2.76 9.28 20.76
C LYS A 113 2.04 8.00 21.16
N HIS A 114 0.72 7.95 20.96
CA HIS A 114 -0.08 6.78 21.28
C HIS A 114 0.30 5.56 20.42
N GLN A 115 0.62 5.78 19.14
CA GLN A 115 1.16 4.74 18.24
C GLN A 115 2.49 4.14 18.74
N ALA A 116 3.39 4.97 19.30
CA ALA A 116 4.68 4.52 19.80
C ALA A 116 4.58 3.80 21.17
N GLU A 117 3.59 4.15 21.98
CA GLU A 117 3.37 3.56 23.30
C GLU A 117 2.57 2.24 23.21
N THR A 118 1.66 2.13 22.23
CA THR A 118 0.80 0.98 22.05
C THR A 118 1.54 -0.17 21.39
N LYS A 119 1.29 -1.38 21.89
CA LYS A 119 1.93 -2.61 21.41
C LYS A 119 0.89 -3.63 20.99
N ILE A 120 1.16 -4.32 19.90
CA ILE A 120 0.36 -5.42 19.36
C ILE A 120 1.16 -6.72 19.41
N LYS A 121 0.45 -7.83 19.61
CA LYS A 121 1.04 -9.17 19.54
C LYS A 121 1.08 -9.67 18.11
N TYR A 122 1.86 -10.74 17.89
CA TYR A 122 1.97 -11.38 16.58
C TYR A 122 0.62 -11.88 16.04
N ASP A 123 -0.23 -12.43 16.91
CA ASP A 123 -1.55 -12.94 16.51
C ASP A 123 -2.51 -11.84 16.06
N GLU A 124 -2.44 -10.67 16.71
CA GLU A 124 -3.19 -9.47 16.32
C GLU A 124 -2.67 -8.92 14.99
N LEU A 125 -1.35 -8.83 14.81
CA LEU A 125 -0.73 -8.38 13.55
C LEU A 125 -1.18 -9.23 12.36
N VAL A 126 -1.14 -10.56 12.49
CA VAL A 126 -1.54 -11.48 11.42
C VAL A 126 -3.02 -11.29 11.06
N LYS A 127 -3.90 -11.17 12.06
CA LYS A 127 -5.33 -10.95 11.83
C LYS A 127 -5.60 -9.63 11.13
N LEU A 128 -4.93 -8.56 11.57
CA LEU A 128 -5.03 -7.23 10.95
C LEU A 128 -4.54 -7.25 9.51
N TYR A 129 -3.38 -7.87 9.25
CA TYR A 129 -2.86 -8.04 7.90
C TYR A 129 -3.86 -8.77 7.01
N LEU A 130 -4.38 -9.91 7.46
CA LEU A 130 -5.34 -10.69 6.67
C LEU A 130 -6.64 -9.94 6.39
N ASN A 131 -7.11 -9.12 7.34
CA ASN A 131 -8.36 -8.36 7.23
C ASN A 131 -8.26 -7.21 6.23
N HIS A 132 -7.10 -6.55 6.18
CA HIS A 132 -6.89 -5.35 5.36
C HIS A 132 -6.16 -5.61 4.05
N ARG A 133 -5.45 -6.74 3.90
CA ARG A 133 -4.72 -7.03 2.67
C ARG A 133 -5.67 -7.02 1.46
N PRO A 134 -5.24 -6.47 0.32
CA PRO A 134 -6.03 -6.48 -0.88
C PRO A 134 -6.27 -7.93 -1.32
N CYS A 135 -7.51 -8.22 -1.74
CA CYS A 135 -7.87 -9.56 -2.23
C CYS A 135 -7.32 -9.83 -3.65
N ARG A 136 -6.92 -8.80 -4.38
CA ARG A 136 -6.44 -8.88 -5.76
C ARG A 136 -5.40 -7.80 -6.02
N GLU A 137 -4.33 -8.17 -6.71
CA GLU A 137 -3.32 -7.24 -7.21
C GLU A 137 -3.82 -6.47 -8.43
N PHE A 138 -3.14 -5.35 -8.75
CA PHE A 138 -3.43 -4.58 -9.95
C PHE A 138 -2.90 -5.29 -11.19
N THR A 139 -3.71 -5.36 -12.23
CA THR A 139 -3.26 -5.86 -13.53
C THR A 139 -2.49 -4.78 -14.29
N MET A 140 -1.62 -5.21 -15.22
CA MET A 140 -0.89 -4.28 -16.09
C MET A 140 -1.84 -3.35 -16.87
N SER A 141 -2.98 -3.87 -17.33
CA SER A 141 -3.99 -3.07 -18.04
C SER A 141 -4.61 -2.00 -17.15
N GLU A 142 -4.82 -2.27 -15.86
CA GLU A 142 -5.36 -1.29 -14.91
C GLU A 142 -4.33 -0.20 -14.60
N LEU A 143 -3.05 -0.58 -14.44
CA LEU A 143 -1.97 0.39 -14.26
C LEU A 143 -1.79 1.29 -15.49
N HIS A 144 -1.87 0.70 -16.68
CA HIS A 144 -1.78 1.44 -17.94
C HIS A 144 -2.96 2.41 -18.11
N GLN A 145 -4.17 1.95 -17.81
CA GLN A 145 -5.36 2.81 -17.83
C GLN A 145 -5.24 3.95 -16.82
N ALA A 146 -4.78 3.68 -15.59
CA ALA A 146 -4.58 4.70 -14.57
C ALA A 146 -3.55 5.76 -14.99
N PHE A 147 -2.51 5.36 -15.73
CA PHE A 147 -1.52 6.29 -16.30
C PHE A 147 -2.13 7.20 -17.38
N GLN A 148 -3.01 6.66 -18.23
CA GLN A 148 -3.76 7.45 -19.20
C GLN A 148 -4.73 8.42 -18.53
N ASP A 149 -5.46 7.95 -17.51
CA ASP A 149 -6.38 8.77 -16.73
C ASP A 149 -5.66 9.92 -15.99
N LEU A 150 -4.44 9.67 -15.51
CA LEU A 150 -3.59 10.69 -14.88
C LEU A 150 -3.24 11.82 -15.86
N TYR A 151 -2.93 11.46 -17.10
CA TYR A 151 -2.57 12.41 -18.14
C TYR A 151 -3.75 13.33 -18.46
N GLU A 152 -4.90 12.72 -18.72
CA GLU A 152 -6.12 13.43 -19.09
C GLU A 152 -6.73 14.21 -17.92
N GLY A 153 -6.47 13.80 -16.68
CA GLY A 153 -7.08 14.39 -15.47
C GLY A 153 -8.53 13.97 -15.29
N ALA A 154 -8.92 12.80 -15.80
CA ALA A 154 -10.30 12.36 -15.92
C ALA A 154 -10.88 11.67 -14.67
N TYR A 155 -10.23 11.79 -13.52
CA TYR A 155 -10.67 11.15 -12.27
C TYR A 155 -12.04 11.64 -11.75
N PHE A 156 -12.65 12.65 -12.38
CA PHE A 156 -13.89 13.31 -11.92
C PHE A 156 -14.89 13.66 -13.04
N SER A 157 -14.61 13.27 -14.29
CA SER A 157 -15.58 13.43 -15.38
C SER A 157 -16.25 12.09 -15.61
N ASP A 158 -17.59 12.04 -15.59
CA ASP A 158 -18.40 10.93 -16.09
C ASP A 158 -17.93 10.57 -17.52
N ARG A 159 -16.91 9.70 -17.62
CA ARG A 159 -16.48 9.20 -18.91
C ARG A 159 -17.56 8.25 -19.39
N ASP A 160 -18.12 8.55 -20.55
CA ASP A 160 -18.74 7.51 -21.35
C ASP A 160 -17.66 6.43 -21.62
N PRO A 161 -17.86 5.15 -21.26
CA PRO A 161 -16.89 4.08 -21.50
C PRO A 161 -16.51 3.92 -22.99
N SER A 162 -17.26 4.55 -23.89
CA SER A 162 -17.00 4.60 -25.32
C SER A 162 -16.12 5.79 -25.78
N GLN A 163 -15.81 6.74 -24.90
CA GLN A 163 -15.02 7.93 -25.25
C GLN A 163 -13.56 7.83 -24.79
N LEU A 164 -12.70 7.76 -25.82
CA LEU A 164 -11.25 7.88 -25.88
C LEU A 164 -10.45 7.06 -24.85
N LYS A 165 -10.11 5.83 -25.25
CA LYS A 165 -8.72 5.41 -25.10
C LYS A 165 -7.90 6.31 -26.02
N LEU A 166 -6.84 6.94 -25.51
CA LEU A 166 -5.86 7.56 -26.39
C LEU A 166 -5.36 6.51 -27.38
N ASP A 167 -5.42 6.81 -28.69
CA ASP A 167 -4.88 5.94 -29.73
C ASP A 167 -3.36 5.77 -29.61
N ILE A 168 -2.70 6.67 -28.87
CA ILE A 168 -1.25 6.75 -28.68
C ILE A 168 -0.98 7.00 -27.20
N ASP A 169 -0.01 6.29 -26.63
CA ASP A 169 0.35 6.47 -25.23
C ASP A 169 0.78 7.91 -24.92
N PRO A 170 0.28 8.49 -23.81
CA PRO A 170 0.64 9.83 -23.42
C PRO A 170 2.11 9.92 -23.00
N ILE A 171 2.73 11.05 -23.32
CA ILE A 171 4.12 11.34 -22.97
C ILE A 171 4.11 12.43 -21.89
N PHE A 172 4.64 12.11 -20.72
CA PHE A 172 4.88 13.09 -19.68
C PHE A 172 6.27 13.69 -19.77
N ASN A 173 6.39 14.98 -19.46
CA ASN A 173 7.64 15.54 -18.96
C ASN A 173 7.70 15.34 -17.42
N PRO A 174 8.89 15.29 -16.79
CA PRO A 174 9.03 15.05 -15.36
C PRO A 174 8.23 16.02 -14.48
N GLU A 175 8.23 17.31 -14.83
CA GLU A 175 7.56 18.36 -14.05
C GLU A 175 6.03 18.21 -14.08
N SER A 176 5.48 17.89 -15.25
CA SER A 176 4.05 17.63 -15.45
C SER A 176 3.60 16.38 -14.71
N LEU A 177 4.40 15.30 -14.75
CA LEU A 177 4.11 14.08 -14.00
C LEU A 177 4.04 14.37 -12.50
N VAL A 178 5.05 15.05 -11.94
CA VAL A 178 5.07 15.44 -10.53
C VAL A 178 3.88 16.34 -10.18
N THR A 179 3.58 17.33 -11.02
CA THR A 179 2.45 18.24 -10.81
C THR A 179 1.12 17.48 -10.80
N LYS A 180 0.94 16.51 -11.69
CA LYS A 180 -0.26 15.67 -11.76
C LYS A 180 -0.36 14.74 -10.54
N LEU A 181 0.72 14.11 -10.12
CA LEU A 181 0.74 13.27 -8.92
C LEU A 181 0.49 14.04 -7.62
N VAL A 182 0.92 15.30 -7.54
CA VAL A 182 0.67 16.17 -6.37
C VAL A 182 -0.77 16.69 -6.34
N SER A 183 -1.35 16.96 -7.51
CA SER A 183 -2.70 17.53 -7.61
C SER A 183 -3.82 16.49 -7.62
N ASN A 184 -3.54 15.22 -7.92
CA ASN A 184 -4.53 14.16 -8.03
C ASN A 184 -4.28 13.05 -6.99
N GLY A 185 -5.36 12.50 -6.44
CA GLY A 185 -5.28 11.42 -5.45
C GLY A 185 -5.05 11.92 -4.02
N GLU A 186 -4.27 11.17 -3.25
CA GLU A 186 -4.00 11.51 -1.85
C GLU A 186 -2.99 12.64 -1.71
N LYS A 187 -3.26 13.55 -0.77
CA LYS A 187 -2.41 14.72 -0.50
C LYS A 187 -0.96 14.30 -0.32
N THR A 188 -0.09 14.70 -1.25
CA THR A 188 1.34 14.40 -1.23
C THR A 188 2.12 15.68 -1.46
N THR A 189 3.26 15.85 -0.79
CA THR A 189 4.10 17.03 -0.98
C THR A 189 5.11 16.83 -2.11
N ILE A 190 5.52 17.91 -2.76
CA ILE A 190 6.57 17.87 -3.80
C ILE A 190 7.87 17.26 -3.23
N LEU A 191 8.21 17.56 -1.97
CA LEU A 191 9.40 17.04 -1.30
C LEU A 191 9.34 15.52 -1.10
N GLU A 192 8.22 15.00 -0.59
CA GLU A 192 8.03 13.55 -0.42
C GLU A 192 8.16 12.82 -1.76
N LEU A 193 7.54 13.37 -2.81
CA LEU A 193 7.59 12.77 -4.14
C LEU A 193 8.99 12.85 -4.76
N TYR A 194 9.68 13.98 -4.59
CA TYR A 194 11.07 14.15 -5.06
C TYR A 194 12.01 13.13 -4.41
N ASN A 195 11.95 12.99 -3.08
CA ASN A 195 12.80 12.03 -2.36
C ASN A 195 12.49 10.59 -2.77
N SER A 196 11.20 10.27 -2.97
CA SER A 196 10.77 8.95 -3.44
C SER A 196 11.32 8.65 -4.85
N LEU A 197 11.13 9.56 -5.80
CA LEU A 197 11.62 9.40 -7.17
C LEU A 197 13.15 9.38 -7.25
N SER A 198 13.83 10.21 -6.44
CA SER A 198 15.30 10.23 -6.32
C SER A 198 15.80 8.86 -5.86
N THR A 199 15.18 8.31 -4.81
CA THR A 199 15.51 6.98 -4.27
C THR A 199 15.26 5.87 -5.28
N LEU A 200 14.10 5.88 -5.96
CA LEU A 200 13.76 4.91 -7.00
C LEU A 200 14.76 4.92 -8.16
N MET A 201 15.21 6.10 -8.58
CA MET A 201 16.21 6.28 -9.64
C MET A 201 17.64 6.04 -9.16
N GLY A 202 17.84 5.54 -7.93
CA GLY A 202 19.16 5.24 -7.37
C GLY A 202 20.01 6.46 -7.03
N ASN A 203 19.40 7.65 -6.99
CA ASN A 203 20.05 8.88 -6.63
C ASN A 203 19.94 9.10 -5.10
N LYS A 204 21.08 9.30 -4.43
CA LYS A 204 21.14 9.46 -2.96
C LYS A 204 21.02 10.93 -2.52
N LEU A 205 20.48 11.79 -3.36
CA LEU A 205 20.24 13.19 -3.01
C LEU A 205 18.98 13.27 -2.15
N GLU A 206 19.16 13.25 -0.84
CA GLU A 206 18.12 13.63 0.12
C GLU A 206 18.15 15.15 0.30
N MET A 207 17.08 15.83 -0.10
CA MET A 207 16.98 17.27 0.09
C MET A 207 16.47 17.58 1.50
N GLN A 208 17.27 18.31 2.27
CA GLN A 208 16.93 18.74 3.63
C GLN A 208 16.21 20.10 3.58
N GLN A 209 14.90 20.06 3.29
CA GLN A 209 13.90 21.14 3.42
C GLN A 209 14.13 22.49 2.70
N GLU A 210 13.27 22.76 1.69
CA GLU A 210 12.51 24.01 1.53
C GLU A 210 11.08 23.63 1.10
N GLU A 211 10.05 24.37 1.53
CA GLU A 211 8.70 24.26 0.97
C GLU A 211 8.77 24.71 -0.49
N PHE A 212 8.98 23.76 -1.40
CA PHE A 212 8.94 24.03 -2.82
C PHE A 212 7.54 24.48 -3.22
N THR A 213 7.41 25.74 -3.65
CA THR A 213 6.21 26.24 -4.33
C THR A 213 6.12 25.73 -5.76
N GLU A 214 7.25 25.36 -6.37
CA GLU A 214 7.38 24.88 -7.74
C GLU A 214 8.24 23.60 -7.79
N VAL A 215 8.01 22.76 -8.80
CA VAL A 215 8.75 21.49 -8.96
C VAL A 215 10.24 21.81 -9.22
N PRO A 216 11.18 21.34 -8.36
CA PRO A 216 12.60 21.57 -8.59
C PRO A 216 13.09 20.77 -9.81
N PRO A 217 14.23 21.16 -10.41
CA PRO A 217 14.81 20.40 -11.51
C PRO A 217 15.03 18.93 -11.15
N LEU A 218 14.61 18.03 -12.04
CA LEU A 218 14.69 16.58 -11.88
C LEU A 218 15.72 15.98 -12.87
N PRO A 219 17.03 16.24 -12.69
CA PRO A 219 18.06 15.83 -13.65
C PRO A 219 18.26 14.32 -13.75
N PHE A 220 17.79 13.58 -12.74
CA PHE A 220 17.85 12.12 -12.69
C PHE A 220 16.68 11.44 -13.41
N MET A 221 15.64 12.19 -13.80
CA MET A 221 14.47 11.64 -14.49
C MET A 221 14.67 11.62 -16.02
N PRO A 222 14.07 10.67 -16.75
CA PRO A 222 13.99 10.69 -18.20
C PRO A 222 13.29 11.96 -18.70
N LYS A 223 13.74 12.54 -19.81
CA LYS A 223 13.13 13.76 -20.39
C LYS A 223 11.69 13.54 -20.87
N GLU A 224 11.43 12.35 -21.38
CA GLU A 224 10.13 11.90 -21.87
C GLU A 224 9.79 10.60 -21.16
N ILE A 225 8.60 10.56 -20.56
CA ILE A 225 8.14 9.44 -19.75
C ILE A 225 6.87 8.88 -20.40
N LEU A 226 7.05 7.83 -21.19
CA LEU A 226 5.95 6.97 -21.66
C LEU A 226 5.61 5.95 -20.56
N PHE A 227 4.49 5.24 -20.72
CA PHE A 227 4.10 4.21 -19.75
C PHE A 227 5.19 3.15 -19.56
N GLU A 228 5.78 2.65 -20.65
CA GLU A 228 6.86 1.65 -20.57
C GLU A 228 8.07 2.20 -19.80
N THR A 229 8.46 3.45 -20.05
CA THR A 229 9.57 4.11 -19.34
C THR A 229 9.24 4.32 -17.86
N PHE A 230 8.02 4.74 -17.55
CA PHE A 230 7.56 4.90 -16.16
C PHE A 230 7.59 3.55 -15.42
N PHE A 231 7.03 2.51 -16.02
CA PHE A 231 6.91 1.21 -15.40
C PHE A 231 8.26 0.52 -15.21
N THR A 232 9.11 0.53 -16.24
CA THR A 232 10.38 -0.21 -16.21
C THR A 232 11.52 0.58 -15.60
N THR A 233 11.64 1.87 -15.92
CA THR A 233 12.77 2.70 -15.50
C THR A 233 12.49 3.40 -14.19
N VAL A 234 11.30 4.00 -14.02
CA VAL A 234 10.99 4.78 -12.80
C VAL A 234 10.58 3.85 -11.66
N LEU A 235 9.66 2.91 -11.89
CA LEU A 235 9.22 1.97 -10.84
C LEU A 235 10.13 0.75 -10.71
N GLY A 236 10.98 0.49 -11.70
CA GLY A 236 11.98 -0.60 -11.65
C GLY A 236 11.38 -2.00 -11.85
N PHE A 237 10.14 -2.11 -12.32
CA PHE A 237 9.55 -3.41 -12.62
C PHE A 237 10.21 -4.02 -13.85
N LYS A 238 10.53 -5.32 -13.78
CA LYS A 238 11.07 -6.03 -14.94
C LYS A 238 9.95 -6.32 -15.93
N ASN A 239 10.21 -6.08 -17.22
CA ASN A 239 9.43 -6.64 -18.31
C ASN A 239 9.70 -8.16 -18.41
N GLU A 240 9.32 -8.91 -17.38
CA GLU A 240 9.14 -10.35 -17.53
C GLU A 240 7.74 -10.54 -18.12
N ASN A 241 7.70 -11.07 -19.35
CA ASN A 241 6.51 -11.26 -20.16
C ASN A 241 5.27 -11.64 -19.32
N TYR A 242 4.27 -10.76 -19.34
CA TYR A 242 2.86 -10.98 -18.94
C TYR A 242 2.63 -11.82 -17.66
N PHE A 243 2.20 -11.16 -16.58
CA PHE A 243 1.44 -11.82 -15.50
C PHE A 243 0.17 -12.48 -16.06
#